data_AF-A0A970ATE7-F1
#
_entry.id   AF-A0A970ATE7-F1
#
_cell.length_a   1.000
_cell.length_b   1.000
_cell.length_c   1.000
_cell.angle_alpha   90.00
_cell.angle_beta   90.00
_cell.angle_gamma   90.00
#
_symmetry.space_group_name_H-M   'P 1'
#
loop_
_entity.id
_entity.type
_entity.pdbx_description
1 polymer ?
#
loop_
_entity_poly.entity_id
_entity_poly.type
_entity_poly.pdbx_seq_one_letter_code
_entity_poly.pdbx_strand_id
1 'polypeptide(L)'
;MNIILKPDQAELIKQKLNSGKYNNTDEIIAEALQLLEQRDREYQTWVEETREKVDVAIEELRRGEGIDGDIVVAQLKEKLRQARQE
;
A
#
# COMPACT_ATOMS: atom_id res chain seq x y z
N MET A 1 -27.19 -7.32 -12.34
CA MET A 1 -26.26 -6.45 -13.09
C MET A 1 -25.59 -7.29 -14.16
N ASN A 2 -25.51 -6.84 -15.42
CA ASN A 2 -24.87 -7.61 -16.48
C ASN A 2 -23.46 -7.05 -16.72
N ILE A 3 -22.44 -7.88 -16.57
CA ILE A 3 -21.03 -7.47 -16.64
C ILE A 3 -20.41 -8.16 -17.86
N ILE A 4 -19.86 -7.39 -18.79
CA ILE A 4 -19.19 -7.92 -19.96
C ILE A 4 -17.73 -8.13 -19.59
N LEU A 5 -17.32 -9.39 -19.50
CA LEU A 5 -15.93 -9.77 -19.23
C LEU A 5 -15.10 -9.77 -20.51
N LYS A 6 -13.84 -9.38 -20.40
CA LYS A 6 -12.87 -9.56 -21.49
C LYS A 6 -12.61 -11.07 -21.71
N PRO A 7 -12.25 -11.49 -22.93
CA PRO A 7 -11.95 -12.89 -23.23
C PRO A 7 -10.93 -13.51 -22.26
N ASP A 8 -9.88 -12.76 -21.92
CA ASP A 8 -8.83 -13.22 -21.00
C ASP A 8 -9.35 -13.43 -19.57
N GLN A 9 -10.27 -12.58 -19.10
CA GLN A 9 -10.88 -12.70 -17.78
C GLN A 9 -11.82 -13.91 -17.71
N ALA A 10 -12.57 -14.16 -18.79
CA ALA A 10 -13.43 -15.33 -18.88
C ALA A 10 -12.62 -16.64 -18.90
N GLU A 11 -11.47 -16.65 -19.58
CA GLU A 11 -10.57 -17.81 -19.60
C GLU A 11 -9.96 -18.08 -18.21
N LEU A 12 -9.53 -17.02 -17.51
CA LEU A 12 -9.06 -17.14 -16.13
C LEU A 12 -10.12 -17.73 -15.20
N ILE A 13 -11.37 -17.25 -15.30
CA ILE A 13 -12.50 -17.79 -14.52
C ILE A 13 -12.72 -19.27 -14.84
N LYS A 14 -12.71 -19.68 -16.11
CA LYS A 14 -12.83 -21.09 -16.50
C LYS A 14 -11.72 -21.95 -15.92
N GLN A 15 -10.48 -21.48 -15.95
CA GLN A 15 -9.34 -22.20 -15.36
C GLN A 15 -9.51 -22.37 -13.84
N LYS A 16 -9.98 -21.32 -13.15
CA LYS A 16 -10.27 -21.37 -11.70
C LYS A 16 -11.42 -22.32 -11.39
N LEU A 17 -12.48 -22.32 -12.19
CA LEU A 17 -13.58 -23.29 -12.05
C LEU A 17 -13.10 -24.73 -12.26
N ASN A 18 -12.31 -24.97 -13.32
CA ASN A 18 -11.76 -26.28 -13.65
C ASN A 18 -10.76 -26.81 -12.61
N SER A 19 -10.19 -25.94 -11.78
CA SER A 19 -9.33 -26.35 -10.68
C SER A 19 -10.08 -27.09 -9.55
N GLY A 20 -11.42 -27.05 -9.56
CA GLY A 20 -12.27 -27.65 -8.53
C GLY A 20 -12.27 -26.88 -7.20
N LYS A 21 -11.51 -25.78 -7.09
CA LYS A 21 -11.48 -24.92 -5.90
C LYS A 21 -12.78 -24.10 -5.73
N TYR A 22 -13.53 -23.91 -6.81
CA TYR A 22 -14.71 -23.03 -6.86
C TYR A 22 -15.89 -23.78 -7.48
N ASN A 23 -17.09 -23.62 -6.89
CA ASN A 23 -18.29 -24.30 -7.36
C ASN A 23 -18.99 -23.56 -8.50
N ASN A 24 -18.83 -22.23 -8.54
CA ASN A 24 -19.48 -21.37 -9.53
C ASN A 24 -18.64 -20.12 -9.80
N THR A 25 -19.01 -19.40 -10.87
CA THR A 25 -18.37 -18.14 -11.25
C THR A 25 -18.59 -17.03 -10.24
N ASP A 26 -19.75 -17.01 -9.57
CA ASP A 26 -20.10 -15.98 -8.58
C ASP A 26 -19.17 -16.00 -7.36
N GLU A 27 -18.75 -17.18 -6.89
CA GLU A 27 -17.75 -17.34 -5.82
C GLU A 27 -16.40 -16.74 -6.22
N ILE A 28 -15.97 -16.96 -7.46
CA ILE A 28 -14.70 -16.43 -7.98
C ILE A 28 -14.78 -14.89 -8.05
N ILE A 29 -15.90 -14.35 -8.54
CA ILE A 29 -16.12 -12.90 -8.62
C ILE A 29 -16.20 -12.30 -7.21
N ALA A 30 -16.88 -12.96 -6.28
CA ALA A 30 -16.98 -12.52 -4.89
C ALA A 30 -15.60 -12.43 -4.22
N GLU A 31 -14.76 -13.47 -4.36
CA GLU A 31 -13.39 -13.44 -3.81
C GLU A 31 -12.55 -12.33 -4.47
N ALA A 32 -12.66 -12.15 -5.78
CA ALA A 32 -11.96 -11.08 -6.49
C ALA A 32 -12.38 -9.68 -5.99
N LEU A 33 -13.67 -9.47 -5.74
CA LEU A 33 -14.18 -8.20 -5.19
C LEU A 33 -13.78 -8.00 -3.73
N GLN A 34 -13.74 -9.05 -2.92
CA GLN A 34 -13.25 -8.96 -1.54
C GLN A 34 -11.76 -8.57 -1.50
N LEU A 35 -10.94 -9.17 -2.35
CA LEU A 35 -9.52 -8.80 -2.47
C LEU A 35 -9.34 -7.35 -2.95
N LEU A 36 -10.19 -6.90 -3.86
CA LEU A 36 -10.20 -5.50 -4.30
C LEU A 36 -10.57 -4.57 -3.15
N GLU A 37 -11.66 -4.86 -2.42
CA GLU A 37 -12.09 -4.07 -1.28
C GLU A 37 -11.02 -4.03 -0.19
N GLN A 38 -10.38 -5.16 0.12
CA GLN A 38 -9.29 -5.21 1.08
C GLN A 38 -8.14 -4.29 0.68
N ARG A 39 -7.70 -4.38 -0.57
CA ARG A 39 -6.62 -3.51 -1.09
C ARG A 39 -7.01 -2.03 -1.03
N ASP A 40 -8.24 -1.71 -1.39
CA ASP A 40 -8.73 -0.33 -1.37
C ASP A 40 -8.81 0.20 0.06
N ARG A 41 -9.26 -0.62 1.03
CA ARG A 41 -9.23 -0.27 2.47
C ARG A 41 -7.81 -0.02 2.96
N GLU A 42 -6.87 -0.93 2.69
CA GLU A 42 -5.47 -0.78 3.07
C GLU A 42 -4.86 0.49 2.49
N TYR A 43 -5.17 0.80 1.22
CA TYR A 43 -4.74 2.03 0.57
C TYR A 43 -5.32 3.28 1.24
N GLN A 44 -6.63 3.29 1.56
CA GLN A 44 -7.24 4.42 2.26
C GLN A 44 -6.62 4.65 3.63
N THR A 45 -6.42 3.60 4.42
CA THR A 45 -5.74 3.70 5.72
C THR A 45 -4.34 4.28 5.56
N TRP A 46 -3.56 3.78 4.60
CA TRP A 46 -2.23 4.33 4.33
C TRP A 46 -2.26 5.82 3.94
N VAL A 47 -3.24 6.24 3.13
CA VAL A 47 -3.42 7.65 2.75
C VAL A 47 -3.76 8.51 3.97
N GLU A 48 -4.67 8.06 4.82
CA GLU A 48 -5.07 8.77 6.03
C GLU A 48 -3.90 8.94 7.00
N GLU A 49 -3.19 7.85 7.32
CA GLU A 49 -2.00 7.89 8.18
C GLU A 49 -0.90 8.78 7.61
N THR A 50 -0.70 8.76 6.29
CA THR A 50 0.31 9.59 5.63
C THR A 50 -0.07 11.07 5.70
N ARG A 51 -1.35 11.40 5.49
CA ARG A 51 -1.84 12.77 5.59
C ARG A 51 -1.67 13.32 7.00
N GLU A 52 -2.02 12.54 8.02
CA GLU A 52 -1.83 12.94 9.41
C GLU A 52 -0.35 13.25 9.72
N LYS A 53 0.57 12.37 9.30
CA LYS A 53 2.01 12.59 9.47
C LYS A 53 2.51 13.86 8.76
N VAL A 54 2.00 14.13 7.56
CA VAL A 54 2.34 15.34 6.80
C VAL A 54 1.81 16.58 7.49
N ASP A 55 0.57 16.57 7.98
CA ASP A 55 -0.02 17.71 8.69
C ASP A 55 0.77 18.02 9.97
N VAL A 56 1.14 17.00 10.74
CA VAL A 56 2.03 17.15 11.91
C VAL A 56 3.36 17.78 11.50
N ALA A 57 4.02 17.26 10.47
CA ALA A 57 5.30 17.78 10.00
C ALA A 57 5.21 19.23 9.52
N ILE A 58 4.11 19.62 8.86
CA ILE A 58 3.87 21.01 8.44
C ILE A 58 3.78 21.93 9.67
N GLU A 59 3.08 21.50 10.73
CA GLU A 59 2.98 22.28 11.97
C GLU A 59 4.32 22.38 12.71
N GLU A 60 5.12 21.30 12.75
CA GLU A 60 6.49 21.33 13.28
C GLU A 60 7.36 22.34 12.53
N LEU A 61 7.30 22.33 11.19
CA LEU A 61 8.02 23.30 10.36
C LEU A 61 7.56 24.75 10.63
N ARG A 62 6.26 24.98 10.80
CA ARG A 62 5.72 26.30 11.16
C ARG A 62 6.19 26.79 12.53
N ARG A 63 6.40 25.88 13.49
CA ARG A 63 7.00 26.18 14.80
C ARG A 63 8.51 26.39 14.74
N GLY A 64 9.14 26.19 13.57
CA GLY A 64 10.58 26.33 13.40
C GLY A 64 11.38 25.13 13.90
N GLU A 65 10.73 23.98 14.09
CA GLU A 65 11.35 22.72 14.56
C GLU A 65 12.04 21.96 13.42
N GLY A 66 12.03 22.51 12.19
CA GLY A 66 12.75 21.97 11.05
C GLY A 66 14.27 21.98 11.26
N ILE A 67 14.92 20.88 10.89
CA ILE A 67 16.38 20.75 10.94
C ILE A 67 16.94 20.87 9.52
N ASP A 68 18.04 21.61 9.37
CA ASP A 68 18.75 21.71 8.10
C ASP A 68 19.25 20.33 7.63
N GLY A 69 19.01 20.02 6.35
CA GLY A 69 19.35 18.73 5.76
C GLY A 69 20.84 18.39 5.82
N ASP A 70 21.73 19.38 5.65
CA ASP A 70 23.18 19.16 5.70
C ASP A 70 23.63 18.78 7.11
N ILE A 71 23.01 19.35 8.14
CA ILE A 71 23.26 19.01 9.55
C ILE A 71 22.85 17.56 9.81
N VAL A 72 21.65 17.14 9.37
CA VAL A 72 21.16 15.77 9.55
C VAL A 72 22.06 14.76 8.84
N VAL A 73 22.46 15.04 7.60
CA VAL A 73 23.34 14.16 6.82
C VAL A 73 24.72 14.03 7.48
N ALA A 74 25.27 15.12 8.01
CA ALA A 74 26.55 15.08 8.73
C ALA A 74 26.46 14.21 10.00
N GLN A 75 25.43 14.40 10.83
CA GLN A 75 25.21 13.61 12.04
C GLN A 75 25.00 12.12 11.74
N LEU A 76 24.25 11.80 10.68
CA LEU A 76 24.02 10.41 10.28
C LEU A 76 25.32 9.72 9.83
N LYS A 77 26.15 10.42 9.03
CA LYS A 77 27.46 9.91 8.62
C LYS A 77 28.37 9.64 9.82
N GLU A 78 28.33 10.50 10.82
CA GLU A 78 29.12 10.30 12.05
C GLU A 78 28.66 9.07 12.83
N LYS A 79 27.34 8.89 13.06
CA LYS A 79 26.78 7.70 13.70
C LYS A 79 27.15 6.41 12.97
N LEU A 80 27.06 6.40 11.63
CA LEU A 80 27.46 5.25 10.82
C LEU A 80 28.96 4.94 10.93
N ARG A 81 29.80 5.94 11.13
CA ARG A 81 31.24 5.75 11.32
C ARG A 81 31.56 5.16 12.70
N GLN A 82 30.85 5.61 13.74
CA GLN A 82 30.97 5.06 15.10
C GLN A 82 30.56 3.59 15.15
N ALA A 83 29.41 3.24 14.57
CA ALA A 83 28.90 1.86 14.52
C ALA A 83 29.76 0.87 13.70
N ARG A 84 30.73 1.36 12.91
CA ARG A 84 31.70 0.54 12.17
C ARG A 84 33.04 0.41 12.88
N GLN A 85 33.27 1.19 13.92
CA GLN A 85 34.50 1.17 14.74
C GLN A 85 34.33 0.35 16.02
N GLU A 86 33.09 0.01 16.38
CA GLU A 86 32.70 -1.03 17.35
C GLU A 86 32.62 -2.40 16.68
#